data_AF-A0A1Y6FYA2-F1
#
_entry.id   AF-A0A1Y6FYA2-F1
#
_cell.length_a   1.000
_cell.length_b   1.000
_cell.length_c   1.000
_cell.angle_alpha   90.00
_cell.angle_beta   90.00
_cell.angle_gamma   90.00
#
_symmetry.space_group_name_H-M   'P 1'
#
loop_
_entity.id
_entity.type
_entity.pdbx_description
1 polymer ?
#
loop_
_entity_poly.entity_id
_entity_poly.type
_entity_poly.pdbx_seq_one_letter_code
_entity_poly.pdbx_strand_id
1 'polypeptide(L)'
;MDEFELMLEEIRNSTIQRLKNSNIQIDQEKLKIFKGIISELVSIRNEYEEQLHRLRTLTVKEIVNVQYSKGGETIHRGYYCPSPVLDLIVGGLKRGKLYKRKPDFGRYSYEYCFDSNNRLILVKGVNEFTTPDSNYNEEYLLYNDDTISGVEFDNMGDIVAVSRCTYENNNIVKYERSLCRLPRYADLYMEEYAYEHNLLSEVRTFKVNPQIEIYNEQKYKVKLNENGKIVKLIGGVIKNGVWEQDYIININPKN
;
A
#
# COMPACT_ATOMS: atom_id res chain seq x y z
N MET A 1 27.84 15.84 -4.98
CA MET A 1 27.10 14.58 -5.01
C MET A 1 27.43 13.87 -3.72
N ASP A 2 26.44 13.58 -2.88
CA ASP A 2 26.64 12.94 -1.58
C ASP A 2 26.99 11.45 -1.76
N GLU A 3 27.66 10.82 -0.78
CA GLU A 3 28.08 9.41 -0.82
C GLU A 3 26.94 8.44 -1.15
N PHE A 4 25.71 8.72 -0.69
CA PHE A 4 24.52 7.95 -1.01
C PHE A 4 24.10 8.08 -2.47
N GLU A 5 24.24 9.27 -3.06
CA GLU A 5 23.95 9.49 -4.48
C GLU A 5 24.96 8.74 -5.37
N LEU A 6 26.24 8.77 -4.99
CA LEU A 6 27.29 7.97 -5.63
C LEU A 6 26.98 6.47 -5.57
N MET A 7 26.59 5.97 -4.40
CA MET A 7 26.21 4.56 -4.23
C MET A 7 25.00 4.18 -5.10
N LEU A 8 23.96 5.02 -5.16
CA LEU A 8 22.79 4.77 -6.02
C LEU A 8 23.18 4.77 -7.50
N GLU A 9 24.07 5.66 -7.92
CA GLU A 9 24.57 5.70 -9.30
C GLU A 9 25.38 4.44 -9.65
N GLU A 10 26.24 3.97 -8.74
CA GLU A 10 26.97 2.71 -8.92
C GLU A 10 26.02 1.51 -9.03
N ILE A 11 25.00 1.44 -8.16
CA ILE A 11 23.97 0.39 -8.22
C ILE A 11 23.21 0.46 -9.54
N ARG A 12 22.84 1.66 -10.00
CA ARG A 12 22.16 1.86 -11.28
C ARG A 12 23.02 1.35 -12.43
N ASN A 13 24.29 1.76 -12.49
CA ASN A 13 25.21 1.39 -13.57
C ASN A 13 25.47 -0.12 -13.59
N SER A 14 25.67 -0.73 -12.41
CA SER A 14 25.81 -2.18 -12.25
C SER A 14 24.54 -2.93 -12.71
N THR A 15 23.37 -2.40 -12.37
CA THR A 15 22.07 -2.98 -12.76
C THR A 15 21.86 -2.89 -14.27
N ILE A 16 22.13 -1.73 -14.89
CA ILE A 16 22.07 -1.55 -16.34
C ILE A 16 23.01 -2.55 -17.04
N GLN A 17 24.22 -2.73 -16.52
CA GLN A 17 25.18 -3.66 -17.09
C GLN A 17 24.70 -5.11 -17.01
N ARG A 18 24.11 -5.53 -15.87
CA ARG A 18 23.49 -6.85 -15.73
C ARG A 18 22.33 -7.04 -16.71
N LEU A 19 21.47 -6.03 -16.86
CA LEU A 19 20.32 -6.09 -17.75
C LEU A 19 20.74 -6.22 -19.23
N LYS A 20 21.75 -5.45 -19.66
CA LYS A 20 22.37 -5.57 -20.98
C LYS A 20 22.92 -6.98 -21.23
N ASN A 21 23.60 -7.56 -20.25
CA ASN A 21 24.14 -8.92 -20.36
C ASN A 21 23.04 -10.00 -20.45
N SER A 22 21.82 -9.71 -19.99
CA SER A 22 20.66 -10.62 -20.02
C SER A 22 19.68 -10.40 -21.18
N ASN A 23 19.97 -9.49 -22.14
CA ASN A 23 19.03 -9.11 -23.22
C ASN A 23 17.62 -8.66 -22.74
N ILE A 24 17.50 -8.19 -21.50
CA ILE A 24 16.23 -7.70 -20.95
C ILE A 24 16.08 -6.22 -21.34
N GLN A 25 15.06 -5.91 -22.13
CA GLN A 25 14.71 -4.53 -22.50
C GLN A 25 13.65 -3.98 -21.54
N ILE A 26 14.01 -2.95 -20.77
CA ILE A 26 13.09 -2.28 -19.85
C ILE A 26 12.03 -1.53 -20.67
N ASP A 27 10.75 -1.75 -20.35
CA ASP A 27 9.65 -0.95 -20.88
C ASP A 27 9.69 0.48 -20.31
N GLN A 28 10.22 1.41 -21.12
CA GLN A 28 10.43 2.80 -20.74
C GLN A 28 9.12 3.60 -20.65
N GLU A 29 8.11 3.27 -21.46
CA GLU A 29 6.81 3.95 -21.39
C GLU A 29 6.10 3.61 -20.09
N LYS A 30 6.15 2.34 -19.67
CA LYS A 30 5.61 1.93 -18.37
C LYS A 30 6.34 2.58 -17.20
N LEU A 31 7.67 2.68 -17.26
CA LEU A 31 8.45 3.37 -16.24
C LEU A 31 8.09 4.86 -16.14
N LYS A 32 7.86 5.52 -17.28
CA LYS A 32 7.40 6.92 -17.34
C LYS A 32 6.04 7.09 -16.67
N ILE A 33 5.10 6.18 -16.90
CA ILE A 33 3.79 6.16 -16.22
C ILE A 33 3.98 6.04 -14.70
N PHE A 34 4.83 5.12 -14.24
CA PHE A 34 5.11 4.97 -12.80
C PHE A 34 5.73 6.21 -12.18
N LYS A 35 6.69 6.86 -12.86
CA LYS A 35 7.28 8.13 -12.40
C LYS A 35 6.22 9.25 -12.31
N GLY A 36 5.24 9.26 -13.22
CA GLY A 36 4.07 10.15 -13.16
C GLY A 36 3.24 9.92 -11.89
N ILE A 37 2.85 8.67 -11.63
CA ILE A 37 2.10 8.29 -10.42
C ILE A 37 2.85 8.70 -9.14
N ILE A 38 4.15 8.41 -9.08
CA ILE A 38 5.00 8.79 -7.93
C ILE A 38 4.97 10.32 -7.73
N SER A 39 5.06 11.08 -8.82
CA SER A 39 5.00 12.54 -8.76
C SER A 39 3.67 13.04 -8.19
N GLU A 40 2.55 12.43 -8.58
CA GLU A 40 1.22 12.76 -8.02
C GLU A 40 1.12 12.45 -6.52
N LEU A 41 1.61 11.30 -6.07
CA LEU A 41 1.61 10.94 -4.64
C LEU A 41 2.53 11.87 -3.83
N VAL A 42 3.65 12.29 -4.41
CA VAL A 42 4.55 13.31 -3.83
C VAL A 42 3.86 14.68 -3.77
N SER A 43 3.07 15.06 -4.77
CA SER A 43 2.29 16.30 -4.73
C SER A 43 1.28 16.29 -3.57
N ILE A 44 0.58 15.18 -3.34
CA ILE A 44 -0.29 15.01 -2.16
C ILE A 44 0.53 15.14 -0.87
N ARG A 45 1.69 14.47 -0.77
CA ARG A 45 2.57 14.60 0.40
C ARG A 45 2.93 16.06 0.68
N ASN A 46 3.30 16.83 -0.35
CA ASN A 46 3.69 18.22 -0.20
C ASN A 46 2.51 19.12 0.19
N GLU A 47 1.30 18.83 -0.29
CA GLU A 47 0.09 19.55 0.11
C GLU A 47 -0.17 19.43 1.62
N TYR A 48 0.11 18.27 2.23
CA TYR A 48 -0.22 17.97 3.62
C TYR A 48 0.95 18.05 4.61
N GLU A 49 2.17 18.36 4.15
CA GLU A 49 3.39 18.38 4.97
C GLU A 49 3.23 19.15 6.29
N GLU A 50 2.65 20.35 6.22
CA GLU A 50 2.47 21.21 7.40
C GLU A 50 1.03 21.16 7.96
N GLN A 51 0.20 20.23 7.49
CA GLN A 51 -1.23 20.20 7.82
C GLN A 51 -1.60 19.25 8.96
N LEU A 52 -0.65 18.57 9.60
CA LEU A 52 -0.93 17.58 10.66
C LEU A 52 -1.80 18.15 11.79
N HIS A 53 -1.49 19.34 12.30
CA HIS A 53 -2.28 19.96 13.38
C HIS A 53 -3.73 20.23 12.95
N ARG A 54 -3.92 20.70 11.72
CA ARG A 54 -5.24 20.94 11.13
C ARG A 54 -6.00 19.61 10.97
N LEU A 55 -5.36 18.59 10.40
CA LEU A 55 -5.94 17.26 10.21
C LEU A 55 -6.38 16.64 11.54
N ARG A 56 -5.54 16.68 12.58
CA ARG A 56 -5.90 16.26 13.95
C ARG A 56 -7.16 16.97 14.45
N THR A 57 -7.16 18.29 14.36
CA THR A 57 -8.25 19.14 14.90
C THR A 57 -9.59 18.89 14.21
N LEU A 58 -9.59 18.71 12.89
CA LEU A 58 -10.79 18.44 12.12
C LEU A 58 -11.27 17.01 12.37
N THR A 59 -10.38 16.03 12.21
CA THR A 59 -10.72 14.61 12.26
C THR A 59 -11.28 14.22 13.63
N VAL A 60 -10.70 14.71 14.73
CA VAL A 60 -11.19 14.40 16.10
C VAL A 60 -12.66 14.76 16.30
N LYS A 61 -13.15 15.82 15.64
CA LYS A 61 -14.55 16.26 15.74
C LYS A 61 -15.52 15.36 14.96
N GLU A 62 -15.01 14.62 13.98
CA GLU A 62 -15.80 13.76 13.10
C GLU A 62 -15.89 12.32 13.59
N ILE A 63 -14.99 11.89 14.49
CA ILE A 63 -14.96 10.53 15.01
C ILE A 63 -16.20 10.26 15.86
N VAL A 64 -16.95 9.21 15.49
CA VAL A 64 -18.10 8.72 16.27
C VAL A 64 -17.89 7.29 16.79
N ASN A 65 -16.98 6.53 16.19
CA ASN A 65 -16.72 5.14 16.56
C ASN A 65 -15.23 4.81 16.44
N VAL A 66 -14.74 3.94 17.34
CA VAL A 66 -13.36 3.48 17.35
C VAL A 66 -13.33 1.96 17.49
N GLN A 67 -12.59 1.31 16.58
CA GLN A 67 -12.32 -0.12 16.63
C GLN A 67 -10.83 -0.37 16.88
N TYR A 68 -10.52 -1.56 17.39
CA TYR A 68 -9.16 -1.94 17.75
C TYR A 68 -8.82 -3.30 17.13
N SER A 69 -7.58 -3.50 16.69
CA SER A 69 -7.08 -4.82 16.27
C SER A 69 -5.79 -5.22 16.96
N LYS A 70 -5.50 -6.52 16.97
CA LYS A 70 -4.17 -7.06 17.27
C LYS A 70 -3.60 -7.76 16.05
N GLY A 71 -2.30 -7.56 15.81
CA GLY A 71 -1.63 -8.08 14.64
C GLY A 71 -1.89 -7.21 13.40
N GLY A 72 -1.24 -7.55 12.28
CA GLY A 72 -1.43 -6.84 11.01
C GLY A 72 -0.30 -5.86 10.68
N GLU A 73 0.69 -5.73 11.54
CA GLU A 73 1.79 -4.75 11.45
C GLU A 73 2.66 -4.94 10.20
N THR A 74 2.62 -6.12 9.60
CA THR A 74 3.37 -6.46 8.38
C THR A 74 2.70 -6.00 7.09
N ILE A 75 1.47 -5.49 7.16
CA ILE A 75 0.74 -4.95 6.00
C ILE A 75 0.21 -3.56 6.31
N HIS A 76 0.11 -2.74 5.27
CA HIS A 76 -0.41 -1.38 5.42
C HIS A 76 -1.81 -1.38 6.07
N ARG A 77 -1.99 -0.59 7.14
CA ARG A 77 -3.23 -0.49 7.97
C ARG A 77 -3.69 -1.76 8.68
N GLY A 78 -2.97 -2.88 8.63
CA GLY A 78 -3.39 -4.12 9.28
C GLY A 78 -4.76 -4.61 8.82
N TYR A 79 -5.76 -4.64 9.71
CA TYR A 79 -7.06 -5.27 9.46
C TYR A 79 -7.77 -4.66 8.24
N TYR A 80 -7.71 -3.34 8.14
CA TYR A 80 -8.31 -2.54 7.07
C TYR A 80 -7.34 -2.24 5.92
N CYS A 81 -6.38 -3.13 5.65
CA CYS A 81 -5.51 -3.01 4.48
C CYS A 81 -6.37 -2.93 3.19
N PRO A 82 -6.19 -1.90 2.34
CA PRO A 82 -7.02 -1.72 1.15
C PRO A 82 -6.75 -2.75 0.06
N SER A 83 -5.53 -3.30 0.01
CA SER A 83 -5.23 -4.42 -0.88
C SER A 83 -6.18 -5.58 -0.57
N PRO A 84 -6.81 -6.24 -1.55
CA PRO A 84 -7.63 -7.43 -1.35
C PRO A 84 -6.82 -8.74 -1.34
N VAL A 85 -5.54 -8.69 -1.74
CA VAL A 85 -4.76 -9.91 -2.05
C VAL A 85 -3.32 -9.90 -1.54
N LEU A 86 -2.84 -8.82 -0.93
CA LEU A 86 -1.47 -8.74 -0.39
C LEU A 86 -1.16 -9.87 0.61
N ASP A 87 -2.12 -10.20 1.48
CA ASP A 87 -2.03 -11.30 2.43
C ASP A 87 -2.06 -12.69 1.77
N LEU A 88 -2.57 -12.78 0.54
CA LEU A 88 -2.64 -14.01 -0.26
C LEU A 88 -1.37 -14.20 -1.11
N ILE A 89 -0.88 -13.13 -1.74
CA ILE A 89 0.29 -13.15 -2.62
C ILE A 89 1.59 -13.28 -1.83
N VAL A 90 1.73 -12.54 -0.72
CA VAL A 90 2.96 -12.52 0.09
C VAL A 90 2.98 -13.64 1.15
N GLY A 91 2.11 -14.64 1.01
CA GLY A 91 2.17 -15.93 1.70
C GLY A 91 2.56 -15.88 3.18
N GLY A 92 1.61 -15.61 4.08
CA GLY A 92 1.83 -15.68 5.53
C GLY A 92 1.67 -14.35 6.27
N LEU A 93 1.53 -13.24 5.53
CA LEU A 93 1.07 -11.99 6.13
C LEU A 93 -0.38 -12.14 6.56
N LYS A 94 -0.71 -11.63 7.75
CA LYS A 94 -2.08 -11.65 8.28
C LYS A 94 -2.54 -10.24 8.49
N ARG A 95 -3.82 -9.98 8.22
CA ARG A 95 -4.47 -8.69 8.51
C ARG A 95 -4.63 -8.39 10.01
N GLY A 96 -4.38 -9.36 10.89
CA GLY A 96 -4.69 -9.24 12.31
C GLY A 96 -6.16 -9.55 12.61
N LYS A 97 -6.60 -9.23 13.82
CA LYS A 97 -7.94 -9.56 14.31
C LYS A 97 -8.55 -8.40 15.09
N LEU A 98 -9.79 -8.06 14.79
CA LEU A 98 -10.55 -7.07 15.54
C LEU A 98 -10.90 -7.55 16.95
N TYR A 99 -10.85 -6.62 17.89
CA TYR A 99 -11.36 -6.79 19.23
C TYR A 99 -12.87 -6.53 19.29
N LYS A 100 -13.56 -7.29 20.15
CA LYS A 100 -15.00 -7.10 20.42
C LYS A 100 -15.27 -5.97 21.43
N ARG A 101 -14.26 -5.56 22.19
CA ARG A 101 -14.32 -4.56 23.27
C ARG A 101 -13.00 -3.79 23.30
N LYS A 102 -13.00 -2.57 23.83
CA LYS A 102 -11.79 -1.78 24.00
C LYS A 102 -10.77 -2.56 24.86
N PRO A 103 -9.58 -2.88 24.32
CA PRO A 103 -8.49 -3.48 25.08
C PRO A 103 -7.72 -2.42 25.88
N ASP A 104 -6.91 -2.86 26.85
CA ASP A 104 -5.96 -1.98 27.54
C ASP A 104 -4.90 -1.45 26.56
N PHE A 105 -4.35 -0.28 26.86
CA PHE A 105 -3.24 0.30 26.08
C PHE A 105 -2.06 -0.68 25.95
N GLY A 106 -1.43 -0.72 24.77
CA GLY A 106 -0.34 -1.64 24.43
C GLY A 106 -0.79 -3.09 24.13
N ARG A 107 -2.06 -3.45 24.35
CA ARG A 107 -2.60 -4.78 24.01
C ARG A 107 -3.23 -4.84 22.61
N TYR A 108 -3.16 -3.77 21.85
CA TYR A 108 -3.59 -3.67 20.46
C TYR A 108 -2.47 -3.10 19.60
N SER A 109 -2.60 -3.27 18.30
CA SER A 109 -1.63 -2.80 17.30
C SER A 109 -2.17 -1.61 16.51
N TYR A 110 -3.51 -1.48 16.41
CA TYR A 110 -4.15 -0.38 15.70
C TYR A 110 -5.41 0.13 16.39
N GLU A 111 -5.66 1.43 16.26
CA GLU A 111 -6.98 2.06 16.41
C GLU A 111 -7.50 2.50 15.03
N TYR A 112 -8.77 2.24 14.78
CA TYR A 112 -9.47 2.61 13.56
C TYR A 112 -10.64 3.51 13.91
N CYS A 113 -10.56 4.76 13.50
CA CYS A 113 -11.54 5.78 13.84
C CYS A 113 -12.47 6.04 12.66
N PHE A 114 -13.77 5.99 12.92
CA PHE A 114 -14.81 6.10 11.90
C PHE A 114 -15.68 7.34 12.11
N ASP A 115 -16.13 7.93 11.01
CA ASP A 115 -17.10 9.02 11.01
C ASP A 115 -18.55 8.52 11.11
N SER A 116 -19.51 9.45 11.14
CA SER A 116 -20.95 9.18 11.19
C SER A 116 -21.50 8.41 9.98
N ASN A 117 -20.77 8.41 8.86
CA ASN A 117 -21.10 7.64 7.65
C ASN A 117 -20.40 6.26 7.64
N ASN A 118 -19.80 5.86 8.77
CA ASN A 118 -19.03 4.62 8.90
C ASN A 118 -17.83 4.54 7.94
N ARG A 119 -17.27 5.69 7.54
CA ARG A 119 -16.03 5.79 6.77
C ARG A 119 -14.84 5.78 7.73
N LEU A 120 -13.80 5.01 7.42
CA LEU A 120 -12.55 5.04 8.16
C LEU A 120 -11.84 6.35 7.83
N ILE A 121 -11.62 7.22 8.81
CA ILE A 121 -11.03 8.55 8.58
C ILE A 121 -9.64 8.69 9.18
N LEU A 122 -9.31 7.86 10.17
CA LEU A 122 -8.01 7.87 10.84
C LEU A 122 -7.62 6.46 11.28
N VAL A 123 -6.38 6.08 11.01
CA VAL A 123 -5.73 4.89 11.55
C VAL A 123 -4.60 5.32 12.47
N LYS A 124 -4.53 4.76 13.67
CA LYS A 124 -3.40 4.95 14.59
C LYS A 124 -2.67 3.65 14.80
N GLY A 125 -1.39 3.61 14.49
CA GLY A 125 -0.50 2.49 14.78
C GLY A 125 0.05 2.59 16.20
N VAL A 126 -0.02 1.49 16.94
CA VAL A 126 0.58 1.33 18.27
C VAL A 126 1.77 0.38 18.16
N ASN A 127 2.94 0.89 18.53
CA ASN A 127 4.19 0.14 18.59
C ASN A 127 4.84 0.30 19.97
N GLU A 128 6.00 -0.34 20.16
CA GLU A 128 6.78 -0.31 21.40
C GLU A 128 7.26 1.10 21.82
N PHE A 129 7.23 2.08 20.91
CA PHE A 129 7.58 3.48 21.15
C PHE A 129 6.36 4.36 21.42
N THR A 130 5.15 3.80 21.37
CA THR A 130 3.92 4.53 21.63
C THR A 130 3.56 4.46 23.12
N THR A 131 3.34 5.60 23.75
CA THR A 131 2.79 5.72 25.10
C THR A 131 1.40 6.37 25.03
N PRO A 132 0.59 6.32 26.10
CA PRO A 132 -0.70 7.03 26.13
C PRO A 132 -0.57 8.53 25.86
N ASP A 133 0.60 9.11 26.16
CA ASP A 133 0.90 10.54 26.06
C ASP A 133 1.78 10.88 24.84
N SER A 134 2.25 9.89 24.07
CA SER A 134 3.06 10.13 22.86
C SER A 134 2.19 10.17 21.61
N ASN A 135 2.73 10.74 20.54
CA ASN A 135 2.11 10.65 19.23
C ASN A 135 2.16 9.20 18.72
N TYR A 136 1.10 8.80 18.01
CA TYR A 136 1.01 7.55 17.28
C TYR A 136 1.63 7.73 15.89
N ASN A 137 1.94 6.63 15.20
CA ASN A 137 1.93 6.71 13.75
C ASN A 137 0.46 6.89 13.32
N GLU A 138 0.17 7.90 12.52
CA GLU A 138 -1.19 8.31 12.18
C GLU A 138 -1.37 8.33 10.67
N GLU A 139 -2.45 7.74 10.17
CA GLU A 139 -2.80 7.88 8.75
C GLU A 139 -4.20 8.48 8.60
N TYR A 140 -4.28 9.60 7.89
CA TYR A 140 -5.53 10.31 7.62
C TYR A 140 -6.06 9.89 6.25
N LEU A 141 -7.33 9.47 6.19
CA LEU A 141 -7.99 9.04 4.97
C LEU A 141 -8.86 10.17 4.41
N LEU A 142 -8.44 10.68 3.26
CA LEU A 142 -9.03 11.80 2.54
C LEU A 142 -9.89 11.26 1.41
N TYR A 143 -11.20 11.48 1.50
CA TYR A 143 -12.18 11.02 0.52
C TYR A 143 -12.39 12.08 -0.56
N ASN A 144 -12.27 11.68 -1.82
CA ASN A 144 -12.54 12.54 -2.97
C ASN A 144 -13.19 11.73 -4.10
N ASP A 145 -14.47 11.94 -4.36
CA ASP A 145 -15.29 11.22 -5.35
C ASP A 145 -15.02 9.69 -5.37
N ASP A 146 -14.24 9.22 -6.33
CA ASP A 146 -13.90 7.83 -6.60
C ASP A 146 -12.55 7.40 -5.99
N THR A 147 -11.89 8.29 -5.25
CA THR A 147 -10.57 8.05 -4.65
C THR A 147 -10.55 8.24 -3.13
N ILE A 148 -9.67 7.48 -2.49
CA ILE A 148 -9.32 7.65 -1.08
C ILE A 148 -7.80 7.76 -0.97
N SER A 149 -7.31 8.92 -0.59
CA SER A 149 -5.88 9.16 -0.35
C SER A 149 -5.57 9.01 1.13
N GLY A 150 -4.56 8.20 1.47
CA GLY A 150 -4.04 8.06 2.83
C GLY A 150 -2.74 8.81 2.99
N VAL A 151 -2.63 9.70 3.98
CA VAL A 151 -1.39 10.40 4.33
C VAL A 151 -0.90 9.88 5.66
N GLU A 152 0.23 9.16 5.65
CA GLU A 152 0.81 8.50 6.82
C GLU A 152 1.89 9.39 7.44
N PHE A 153 1.68 9.77 8.69
CA PHE A 153 2.60 10.48 9.56
C PHE A 153 3.22 9.51 10.56
N ASP A 154 4.51 9.65 10.83
CA ASP A 154 5.12 8.98 11.97
C ASP A 154 4.82 9.72 13.29
N ASN A 155 5.31 9.15 14.39
CA ASN A 155 5.19 9.73 15.72
C ASN A 155 5.96 11.06 15.91
N MET A 156 6.87 11.42 15.01
CA MET A 156 7.52 12.74 15.01
C MET A 156 6.69 13.78 14.26
N GLY A 157 5.70 13.33 13.49
CA GLY A 157 4.84 14.18 12.68
C GLY A 157 5.34 14.37 11.26
N ASP A 158 6.32 13.58 10.81
CA ASP A 158 6.79 13.60 9.43
C ASP A 158 5.93 12.66 8.57
N ILE A 159 5.60 13.09 7.35
CA ILE A 159 4.95 12.20 6.38
C ILE A 159 5.93 11.13 5.92
N VAL A 160 5.57 9.86 6.07
CA VAL A 160 6.39 8.71 5.69
C VAL A 160 5.94 8.07 4.38
N ALA A 161 4.64 8.09 4.12
CA ALA A 161 4.05 7.48 2.95
C ALA A 161 2.74 8.17 2.56
N VAL A 162 2.43 8.06 1.27
CA VAL A 162 1.11 8.38 0.74
C VAL A 162 0.58 7.18 0.00
N SER A 163 -0.70 6.91 0.19
CA SER A 163 -1.43 5.89 -0.57
C SER A 163 -2.63 6.50 -1.28
N ARG A 164 -3.09 5.86 -2.35
CA ARG A 164 -4.31 6.21 -3.07
C ARG A 164 -5.03 4.94 -3.49
N CYS A 165 -6.31 4.86 -3.18
CA CYS A 165 -7.20 3.81 -3.65
C CYS A 165 -8.18 4.42 -4.65
N THR A 166 -8.37 3.80 -5.80
CA THR A 166 -9.36 4.21 -6.81
C THR A 166 -10.45 3.16 -6.89
N TYR A 167 -11.70 3.60 -6.95
CA TYR A 167 -12.88 2.76 -6.94
C TYR A 167 -13.73 2.96 -8.19
N GLU A 168 -14.23 1.87 -8.75
CA GLU A 168 -15.26 1.89 -9.78
C GLU A 168 -16.38 0.95 -9.36
N ASN A 169 -17.64 1.41 -9.42
CA ASN A 169 -18.81 0.61 -9.04
C ASN A 169 -18.68 -0.05 -7.65
N ASN A 170 -18.13 0.69 -6.67
CA ASN A 170 -17.83 0.23 -5.30
C ASN A 170 -16.73 -0.85 -5.17
N ASN A 171 -16.07 -1.23 -6.27
CA ASN A 171 -14.91 -2.12 -6.24
C ASN A 171 -13.63 -1.31 -6.30
N ILE A 172 -12.63 -1.69 -5.51
CA ILE A 172 -11.29 -1.12 -5.67
C ILE A 172 -10.71 -1.62 -7.00
N VAL A 173 -10.32 -0.72 -7.89
CA VAL A 173 -9.70 -1.07 -9.19
C VAL A 173 -8.19 -0.80 -9.18
N LYS A 174 -7.74 0.08 -8.28
CA LYS A 174 -6.34 0.43 -8.14
C LYS A 174 -5.98 0.74 -6.70
N TYR A 175 -4.81 0.29 -6.29
CA TYR A 175 -4.20 0.67 -5.01
C TYR A 175 -2.75 1.09 -5.27
N GLU A 176 -2.39 2.30 -4.87
CA GLU A 176 -1.06 2.87 -5.03
C GLU A 176 -0.53 3.26 -3.66
N ARG A 177 0.75 3.02 -3.39
CA ARG A 177 1.44 3.46 -2.17
C ARG A 177 2.89 3.77 -2.46
N SER A 178 3.34 4.93 -2.00
CA SER A 178 4.72 5.40 -2.10
C SER A 178 5.28 5.70 -0.72
N LEU A 179 6.47 5.17 -0.42
CA LEU A 179 7.29 5.62 0.70
C LEU A 179 8.00 6.92 0.28
N CYS A 180 7.46 8.05 0.71
CA CYS A 180 7.85 9.37 0.18
C CYS A 180 8.32 10.35 1.25
N ARG A 181 8.83 9.86 2.39
CA ARG A 181 9.48 10.70 3.42
C ARG A 181 10.48 11.68 2.81
N LEU A 182 11.32 11.17 1.92
CA LEU A 182 12.19 11.97 1.07
C LEU A 182 11.62 11.91 -0.36
N PRO A 183 10.96 12.97 -0.85
CA PRO A 183 10.27 12.97 -2.14
C PRO A 183 11.14 12.49 -3.31
N ARG A 184 12.42 12.84 -3.29
CA ARG A 184 13.38 12.45 -4.33
C ARG A 184 13.63 10.94 -4.38
N TYR A 185 13.49 10.22 -3.26
CA TYR A 185 13.72 8.77 -3.16
C TYR A 185 12.42 7.97 -3.10
N ALA A 186 11.30 8.60 -3.47
CA ALA A 186 10.00 7.97 -3.46
C ALA A 186 9.97 6.72 -4.35
N ASP A 187 9.39 5.64 -3.81
CA ASP A 187 9.16 4.38 -4.53
C ASP A 187 7.69 4.24 -4.94
N LEU A 188 7.33 3.11 -5.56
CA LEU A 188 5.93 2.78 -5.79
C LEU A 188 5.69 1.29 -5.57
N TYR A 189 4.75 1.00 -4.69
CA TYR A 189 3.97 -0.21 -4.71
C TYR A 189 2.61 0.07 -5.33
N MET A 190 2.21 -0.71 -6.32
CA MET A 190 0.92 -0.55 -6.97
C MET A 190 0.24 -1.89 -7.18
N GLU A 191 -1.08 -1.92 -7.11
CA GLU A 191 -1.92 -3.03 -7.48
C GLU A 191 -3.03 -2.56 -8.42
N GLU A 192 -3.38 -3.41 -9.38
CA GLU A 192 -4.49 -3.21 -10.32
C GLU A 192 -5.39 -4.44 -10.28
N TYR A 193 -6.70 -4.22 -10.32
CA TYR A 193 -7.71 -5.25 -10.18
C TYR A 193 -8.70 -5.20 -11.34
N ALA A 194 -8.95 -6.35 -11.96
CA ALA A 194 -10.01 -6.49 -12.95
C ALA A 194 -11.12 -7.37 -12.40
N TYR A 195 -12.35 -7.10 -12.86
CA TYR A 195 -13.55 -7.79 -12.41
C TYR A 195 -14.36 -8.31 -13.61
N GLU A 196 -14.90 -9.51 -13.48
CA GLU A 196 -15.88 -10.09 -14.38
C GLU A 196 -17.16 -10.37 -13.59
N HIS A 197 -18.29 -9.80 -14.01
CA HIS A 197 -19.57 -9.94 -13.28
C HIS A 197 -19.47 -9.55 -11.78
N ASN A 198 -18.75 -8.46 -11.47
CA ASN A 198 -18.44 -7.99 -10.11
C ASN A 198 -17.61 -8.96 -9.24
N LEU A 199 -16.96 -9.95 -9.85
CA LEU A 199 -16.06 -10.87 -9.18
C LEU A 199 -14.63 -10.65 -9.64
N LEU A 200 -13.68 -10.63 -8.70
CA LEU A 200 -12.26 -10.41 -9.01
C LEU A 200 -11.75 -11.49 -9.97
N SER A 201 -11.22 -11.08 -11.12
CA SER A 201 -10.77 -11.97 -12.20
C SER A 201 -9.26 -11.90 -12.46
N GLU A 202 -8.66 -10.72 -12.34
CA GLU A 202 -7.22 -10.51 -12.54
C GLU A 202 -6.67 -9.56 -11.48
N VAL A 203 -5.43 -9.82 -11.06
CA VAL A 203 -4.63 -8.94 -10.21
C VAL A 203 -3.28 -8.72 -10.87
N ARG A 204 -2.83 -7.47 -10.87
CA ARG A 204 -1.43 -7.13 -11.10
C ARG A 204 -0.86 -6.41 -9.91
N THR A 205 0.40 -6.68 -9.59
CA THR A 205 1.14 -5.95 -8.55
C THR A 205 2.45 -5.45 -9.13
N PHE A 206 2.90 -4.29 -8.68
CA PHE A 206 4.11 -3.63 -9.16
C PHE A 206 4.93 -3.15 -7.97
N LYS A 207 6.24 -3.41 -8.02
CA LYS A 207 7.24 -2.81 -7.13
C LYS A 207 8.24 -2.07 -7.99
N VAL A 208 8.25 -0.75 -7.88
CA VAL A 208 9.03 0.14 -8.73
C VAL A 208 10.05 0.88 -7.88
N ASN A 209 11.31 0.85 -8.33
CA ASN A 209 12.34 1.73 -7.82
C ASN A 209 12.78 2.67 -8.96
N PRO A 210 12.31 3.92 -8.97
CA PRO A 210 12.55 4.83 -10.08
C PRO A 210 14.01 5.30 -10.17
N GLN A 211 14.79 5.24 -9.09
CA GLN A 211 16.17 5.72 -9.05
C GLN A 211 17.11 4.84 -9.87
N ILE A 212 16.88 3.54 -9.82
CA ILE A 212 17.62 2.54 -10.57
C ILE A 212 16.83 2.01 -11.77
N GLU A 213 15.68 2.64 -12.07
CA GLU A 213 14.85 2.40 -13.26
C GLU A 213 14.39 0.96 -13.44
N ILE A 214 14.11 0.26 -12.32
CA ILE A 214 13.62 -1.13 -12.36
C ILE A 214 12.21 -1.23 -11.81
N TYR A 215 11.48 -2.23 -12.32
CA TYR A 215 10.24 -2.67 -11.69
C TYR A 215 10.06 -4.18 -11.78
N ASN A 216 9.35 -4.72 -10.81
CA ASN A 216 8.85 -6.09 -10.83
C ASN A 216 7.33 -6.04 -10.91
N GLU A 217 6.77 -6.76 -11.86
CA GLU A 217 5.35 -7.01 -12.00
C GLU A 217 5.05 -8.45 -11.57
N GLN A 218 3.93 -8.66 -10.91
CA GLN A 218 3.33 -9.98 -10.78
C GLN A 218 1.93 -9.93 -11.34
N LYS A 219 1.57 -10.91 -12.16
CA LYS A 219 0.27 -10.96 -12.82
C LYS A 219 -0.40 -12.29 -12.53
N TYR A 220 -1.63 -12.26 -12.02
CA TYR A 220 -2.39 -13.44 -11.64
C TYR A 220 -3.81 -13.40 -12.17
N LYS A 221 -4.24 -14.52 -12.76
CA LYS A 221 -5.67 -14.85 -12.91
C LYS A 221 -6.18 -15.43 -11.61
N VAL A 222 -7.36 -14.98 -11.20
CA VAL A 222 -8.02 -15.38 -9.97
C VAL A 222 -9.00 -16.51 -10.28
N LYS A 223 -8.92 -17.61 -9.53
CA LYS A 223 -9.98 -18.62 -9.50
C LYS A 223 -10.76 -18.53 -8.21
N LEU A 224 -12.08 -18.52 -8.37
CA LEU A 224 -13.05 -18.51 -7.29
C LEU A 224 -13.70 -19.88 -7.15
N ASN A 225 -14.20 -20.20 -5.97
CA ASN A 225 -15.13 -21.31 -5.77
C ASN A 225 -16.58 -20.88 -6.06
N GLU A 226 -17.51 -21.81 -5.91
CA GLU A 226 -18.95 -21.60 -6.12
C GLU A 226 -19.55 -20.49 -5.24
N ASN A 227 -18.91 -20.17 -4.11
CA ASN A 227 -19.32 -19.11 -3.19
C ASN A 227 -18.62 -17.77 -3.47
N GLY A 228 -17.89 -17.64 -4.58
CA GLY A 228 -17.17 -16.42 -4.94
C GLY A 228 -15.90 -16.15 -4.11
N LYS A 229 -15.44 -17.11 -3.28
CA LYS A 229 -14.18 -16.97 -2.52
C LYS A 229 -12.97 -17.34 -3.38
N ILE A 230 -11.89 -16.58 -3.25
CA ILE A 230 -10.61 -16.86 -3.92
C ILE A 230 -10.03 -18.19 -3.41
N VAL A 231 -9.75 -19.12 -4.31
CA VAL A 231 -9.16 -20.42 -4.01
C VAL A 231 -7.82 -20.66 -4.71
N LYS A 232 -7.52 -19.88 -5.76
CA LYS A 232 -6.27 -20.04 -6.50
C LYS A 232 -5.88 -18.77 -7.22
N LEU A 233 -4.58 -18.49 -7.25
CA LEU A 233 -3.97 -17.52 -8.16
C LEU A 233 -3.09 -18.30 -9.15
N ILE A 234 -3.27 -18.04 -10.44
CA ILE A 234 -2.53 -18.67 -11.52
C ILE A 234 -1.87 -17.57 -12.33
N GLY A 235 -0.55 -17.51 -12.31
CA GLY A 235 0.14 -16.34 -12.82
C GLY A 235 1.64 -16.47 -12.77
N GLY A 236 2.33 -15.35 -12.68
CA GLY A 236 3.77 -15.32 -12.73
C GLY A 236 4.40 -13.99 -12.36
N VAL A 237 5.73 -13.99 -12.31
CA VAL A 237 6.57 -12.80 -12.16
C VAL A 237 7.04 -12.35 -13.52
N ILE A 238 6.85 -11.06 -13.78
CA ILE A 238 7.36 -10.34 -14.94
C ILE A 238 8.39 -9.34 -14.42
N LYS A 239 9.65 -9.45 -14.81
CA LYS A 239 10.68 -8.51 -14.42
C LYS A 239 11.03 -7.62 -15.59
N ASN A 240 10.89 -6.31 -15.41
CA ASN A 240 11.16 -5.31 -16.45
C ASN A 240 10.49 -5.66 -17.82
N GLY A 241 9.28 -6.21 -17.80
CA GLY A 241 8.52 -6.57 -19.01
C GLY A 241 8.76 -7.99 -19.54
N VAL A 242 9.67 -8.77 -18.93
CA VAL A 242 9.97 -10.16 -19.35
C VAL A 242 9.37 -11.16 -18.36
N TRP A 243 8.64 -12.15 -18.87
CA TRP A 243 8.09 -13.23 -18.05
C TRP A 243 9.21 -14.15 -17.54
N GLU A 244 9.43 -14.19 -16.23
CA GLU A 244 10.55 -14.95 -15.64
C GLU A 244 10.10 -16.26 -15.01
N GLN A 245 8.91 -16.31 -14.43
CA GLN A 245 8.50 -17.46 -13.62
C GLN A 245 7.00 -17.61 -13.50
N ASP A 246 6.52 -18.85 -13.63
CA ASP A 246 5.14 -19.22 -13.33
C ASP A 246 4.94 -19.59 -11.85
N TYR A 247 3.78 -19.21 -11.33
CA TYR A 247 3.33 -19.48 -9.98
C TYR A 247 1.89 -19.99 -9.98
N ILE A 248 1.67 -21.02 -9.17
CA ILE A 248 0.35 -21.47 -8.78
C ILE A 248 0.27 -21.36 -7.26
N ILE A 249 -0.54 -20.43 -6.78
CA ILE A 249 -0.76 -20.21 -5.35
C ILE A 249 -2.12 -20.82 -5.01
N ASN A 250 -2.13 -21.95 -4.33
CA ASN A 250 -3.36 -22.53 -3.80
C ASN A 250 -3.71 -21.82 -2.49
N ILE A 251 -4.95 -21.34 -2.41
CA ILE A 251 -5.44 -20.57 -1.26
C ILE A 251 -6.48 -21.43 -0.57
N ASN A 252 -6.25 -21.72 0.71
CA ASN A 252 -7.29 -22.30 1.54
C ASN A 252 -8.26 -21.16 1.91
N PRO A 253 -9.51 -21.16 1.39
CA PRO A 253 -10.48 -20.18 1.80
C PRO A 253 -10.74 -20.41 3.28
N LYS A 254 -10.20 -19.54 4.15
CA LYS A 254 -10.58 -19.59 5.56
C LYS A 254 -12.08 -19.30 5.63
N ASN A 255 -12.79 -20.13 6.39
CA ASN A 255 -14.23 -20.04 6.58
C ASN A 255 -14.64 -18.65 7.04
#